data_AF-A0AB73T389-F1
#
_entry.id   AF-A0AB73T389-F1
#
_cell.length_a   1.000
_cell.length_b   1.000
_cell.length_c   1.000
_cell.angle_alpha   90.00
_cell.angle_beta   90.00
_cell.angle_gamma   90.00
#
_symmetry.space_group_name_H-M   'P 1'
#
loop_
_entity.id
_entity.type
_entity.pdbx_description
1 polymer ?
#
loop_
_entity_poly.entity_id
_entity_poly.type
_entity_poly.pdbx_seq_one_letter_code
_entity_poly.pdbx_strand_id
1 'polypeptide(L)'
;ITGWTYGEKAVSPTAKAIFGNVIFTYSDSEKGAYTDAVPTDAGTWYVKAAVAGTDNYTALEATKEFTISQAANGWTEDLAMTGWTYGEKAVSPTAKAIFGDVIFTYSDSEKGVYTDTVPIDAGTWYVKAAVTGTDNYAGVETTRAFTITPKNIDNNSQIVIPYIKSDKDVENLVIKDGDKELKRGTDYDVNKKQDGSKVTVTITFKGNYTGTVTRTYTVENKKPSDNTDTQKASDTTKNDKNSAVQTGDTTTTGLWAMLMALSAGTAALLKSRKRKKETEE
;
A
#
# COMPACT_ATOMS: atom_id res chain seq x y z
N ILE A 1 33.52 29.44 -24.31
CA ILE A 1 32.46 29.23 -23.30
C ILE A 1 32.30 27.74 -23.06
N THR A 2 32.00 27.32 -21.83
CA THR A 2 31.89 25.90 -21.41
C THR A 2 30.52 25.53 -20.85
N GLY A 3 29.59 26.47 -20.72
CA GLY A 3 28.31 26.25 -20.02
C GLY A 3 28.40 26.42 -18.49
N TRP A 4 27.25 26.36 -17.83
CA TRP A 4 27.06 26.40 -16.36
C TRP A 4 25.72 25.76 -15.98
N THR A 5 25.41 25.64 -14.69
CA THR A 5 24.12 25.12 -14.22
C THR A 5 23.14 26.25 -13.94
N TYR A 6 21.84 26.04 -14.19
CA TYR A 6 20.80 26.99 -13.82
C TYR A 6 20.93 27.47 -12.36
N GLY A 7 20.84 28.77 -12.15
CA GLY A 7 21.01 29.41 -10.84
C GLY A 7 22.47 29.67 -10.41
N GLU A 8 23.46 29.11 -11.11
CA GLU A 8 24.87 29.45 -10.90
C GLU A 8 25.27 30.75 -11.62
N LYS A 9 26.42 31.31 -11.24
CA LYS A 9 26.98 32.48 -11.92
C LYS A 9 27.32 32.12 -13.37
N ALA A 10 26.81 32.90 -14.31
CA ALA A 10 27.07 32.72 -15.73
C ALA A 10 28.58 32.75 -16.05
N VAL A 11 29.00 31.83 -16.93
CA VAL A 11 30.39 31.75 -17.39
C VAL A 11 30.59 32.65 -18.60
N SER A 12 31.44 33.65 -18.46
CA SER A 12 31.74 34.60 -19.54
C SER A 12 32.48 33.92 -20.70
N PRO A 13 32.10 34.18 -21.97
CA PRO A 13 32.87 33.75 -23.12
C PRO A 13 34.19 34.52 -23.21
N THR A 14 35.14 33.97 -23.95
CA THR A 14 36.41 34.63 -24.27
C THR A 14 36.70 34.46 -25.75
N ALA A 15 37.23 35.52 -26.35
CA ALA A 15 37.69 35.57 -27.74
C ALA A 15 38.74 36.68 -27.85
N LYS A 16 39.62 36.57 -28.84
CA LYS A 16 40.67 37.56 -29.10
C LYS A 16 40.64 37.93 -30.58
N ALA A 17 40.68 39.22 -30.87
CA ALA A 17 40.90 39.77 -32.19
C ALA A 17 42.23 40.53 -32.20
N ILE A 18 42.89 40.57 -33.36
CA ILE A 18 44.14 41.35 -33.52
C ILE A 18 43.81 42.86 -33.49
N PHE A 19 42.68 43.25 -34.10
CA PHE A 19 42.17 44.62 -34.13
C PHE A 19 40.67 44.64 -33.82
N GLY A 20 40.20 45.73 -33.22
CA GLY A 20 38.79 45.94 -32.87
C GLY A 20 38.38 45.32 -31.52
N ASN A 21 37.20 45.71 -31.05
CA ASN A 21 36.60 45.20 -29.81
C ASN A 21 35.68 44.03 -30.15
N VAL A 22 35.83 42.92 -29.42
CA VAL A 22 34.94 41.78 -29.55
C VAL A 22 33.67 42.02 -28.73
N ILE A 23 32.51 41.90 -29.38
CA ILE A 23 31.20 41.93 -28.74
C ILE A 23 30.62 40.51 -28.72
N PHE A 24 29.98 40.13 -27.62
CA PHE A 24 29.32 38.84 -27.47
C PHE A 24 27.81 39.02 -27.44
N THR A 25 27.14 38.23 -28.27
CA THR A 25 25.68 38.15 -28.31
C THR A 25 25.24 36.68 -28.21
N TYR A 26 23.99 36.44 -27.82
CA TYR A 26 23.47 35.12 -27.51
C TYR A 26 22.13 34.86 -28.20
N SER A 27 21.87 33.60 -28.53
CA SER A 27 20.64 33.11 -29.18
C SER A 27 20.35 31.68 -28.74
N ASP A 28 19.08 31.31 -28.66
CA ASP A 28 18.60 29.92 -28.45
C ASP A 28 18.66 29.08 -29.74
N SER A 29 19.00 29.70 -30.87
CA SER A 29 19.13 29.07 -32.18
C SER A 29 20.40 29.52 -32.89
N GLU A 30 21.10 28.58 -33.54
CA GLU A 30 22.35 28.85 -34.29
C GLU A 30 22.17 29.92 -35.38
N LYS A 31 20.98 30.00 -35.98
CA LYS A 31 20.64 30.98 -37.03
C LYS A 31 19.56 31.96 -36.57
N GLY A 32 19.34 32.06 -35.27
CA GLY A 32 18.33 32.91 -34.65
C GLY A 32 18.74 34.38 -34.51
N ALA A 33 17.91 35.13 -33.80
CA ALA A 33 18.19 36.50 -33.43
C ALA A 33 19.15 36.53 -32.23
N TYR A 34 20.28 37.21 -32.39
CA TYR A 34 21.30 37.35 -31.36
C TYR A 34 21.10 38.64 -30.56
N THR A 35 21.17 38.56 -29.23
CA THR A 35 21.00 39.69 -28.31
C THR A 35 22.13 39.80 -27.29
N ASP A 36 22.31 40.97 -26.67
CA ASP A 36 23.33 41.15 -25.62
C ASP A 36 22.92 40.53 -24.27
N ALA A 37 21.70 40.01 -24.15
CA ALA A 37 21.21 39.39 -22.92
C ALA A 37 21.86 38.02 -22.72
N VAL A 38 22.55 37.85 -21.59
CA VAL A 38 23.12 36.56 -21.22
C VAL A 38 21.97 35.62 -20.83
N PRO A 39 21.84 34.44 -21.47
CA PRO A 39 20.76 33.52 -21.15
C PRO A 39 20.88 33.00 -19.72
N THR A 40 19.75 32.71 -19.08
CA THR A 40 19.71 32.17 -17.72
C THR A 40 19.10 30.78 -17.64
N ASP A 41 18.13 30.49 -18.51
CA ASP A 41 17.40 29.22 -18.50
C ASP A 41 18.26 28.07 -19.03
N ALA A 42 18.07 26.91 -18.44
CA ALA A 42 18.69 25.68 -18.90
C ALA A 42 18.25 25.37 -20.33
N GLY A 43 19.19 24.85 -21.11
CA GLY A 43 18.98 24.59 -22.53
C GLY A 43 20.26 24.72 -23.35
N THR A 44 20.12 24.49 -24.64
CA THR A 44 21.19 24.69 -25.61
C THR A 44 21.14 26.12 -26.13
N TRP A 45 22.29 26.79 -26.10
CA TRP A 45 22.44 28.18 -26.48
C TRP A 45 23.65 28.36 -27.39
N TYR A 46 23.63 29.45 -28.15
CA TYR A 46 24.70 29.83 -29.05
C TYR A 46 25.22 31.20 -28.66
N VAL A 47 26.54 31.33 -28.52
CA VAL A 47 27.21 32.62 -28.38
C VAL A 47 27.88 32.99 -29.69
N LYS A 48 27.71 34.23 -30.13
CA LYS A 48 28.40 34.81 -31.28
C LYS A 48 29.37 35.89 -30.79
N ALA A 49 30.64 35.72 -31.15
CA ALA A 49 31.66 36.74 -31.01
C ALA A 49 31.77 37.50 -32.33
N ALA A 50 31.63 38.82 -32.32
CA ALA A 50 31.70 39.65 -33.52
C ALA A 50 32.63 40.85 -33.33
N VAL A 51 33.35 41.18 -34.40
CA VAL A 51 34.09 42.44 -34.56
C VAL A 51 33.53 43.16 -35.78
N ALA A 52 33.08 44.40 -35.58
CA ALA A 52 32.54 45.20 -36.68
C ALA A 52 33.63 45.51 -37.71
N GLY A 53 33.24 45.50 -38.98
CA GLY A 53 34.11 45.95 -40.07
C GLY A 53 34.35 47.45 -40.00
N THR A 54 35.44 47.87 -40.62
CA THR A 54 35.80 49.27 -40.86
C THR A 54 36.19 49.42 -42.33
N ASP A 55 36.49 50.64 -42.78
CA ASP A 55 36.95 50.88 -44.15
C ASP A 55 38.19 50.06 -44.54
N ASN A 56 39.02 49.68 -43.57
CA ASN A 56 40.28 48.98 -43.79
C ASN A 56 40.25 47.48 -43.40
N TYR A 57 39.19 47.02 -42.72
CA TYR A 57 39.10 45.65 -42.20
C TYR A 57 37.69 45.11 -42.38
N THR A 58 37.56 43.91 -42.95
CA THR A 58 36.28 43.21 -43.04
C THR A 58 35.80 42.80 -41.65
N ALA A 59 34.47 42.76 -41.46
CA ALA A 59 33.88 42.21 -40.24
C ALA A 59 34.27 40.74 -40.04
N LEU A 60 34.29 40.30 -38.79
CA LEU A 60 34.61 38.92 -38.41
C LEU A 60 33.59 38.44 -37.38
N GLU A 61 33.05 37.24 -37.59
CA GLU A 61 32.19 36.56 -36.62
C GLU A 61 32.59 35.11 -36.40
N ALA A 62 32.34 34.61 -35.19
CA ALA A 62 32.45 33.21 -34.84
C ALA A 62 31.34 32.82 -33.87
N THR A 63 30.63 31.73 -34.17
CA THR A 63 29.57 31.20 -33.32
C THR A 63 30.03 29.93 -32.62
N LYS A 64 29.64 29.75 -31.36
CA LYS A 64 29.89 28.52 -30.60
C LYS A 64 28.67 28.13 -29.76
N GLU A 65 28.32 26.85 -29.83
CA GLU A 65 27.31 26.23 -28.97
C GLU A 65 27.82 26.04 -27.54
N PHE A 66 26.91 26.16 -26.57
CA PHE A 66 27.10 25.76 -25.18
C PHE A 66 25.76 25.37 -24.55
N THR A 67 25.82 24.72 -23.39
CA THR A 67 24.63 24.28 -22.67
C THR A 67 24.59 24.92 -21.29
N ILE A 68 23.41 25.35 -20.88
CA ILE A 68 23.09 25.62 -19.48
C ILE A 68 22.39 24.37 -18.94
N SER A 69 23.01 23.67 -18.00
CA SER A 69 22.46 22.43 -17.44
C SER A 69 21.32 22.73 -16.46
N GLN A 70 20.35 21.82 -16.36
CA GLN A 70 19.33 21.90 -15.32
C GLN A 70 19.96 21.84 -13.92
N ALA A 71 19.40 22.60 -13.00
CA ALA A 71 19.72 22.46 -11.59
C ALA A 71 19.22 21.11 -11.06
N ALA A 72 20.03 20.46 -10.23
CA ALA A 72 19.61 19.26 -9.53
C ALA A 72 18.47 19.60 -8.55
N ASN A 73 17.48 18.71 -8.47
CA ASN A 73 16.47 18.73 -7.43
C ASN A 73 16.75 17.60 -6.43
N GLY A 74 16.10 17.65 -5.27
CA GLY A 74 16.30 16.70 -4.19
C GLY A 74 15.31 16.92 -3.07
N TRP A 75 15.38 16.08 -2.04
CA TRP A 75 14.52 16.20 -0.87
C TRP A 75 15.18 17.07 0.21
N THR A 76 14.44 18.06 0.71
CA THR A 76 14.75 18.77 1.95
C THR A 76 14.17 18.05 3.17
N GLU A 77 13.08 17.29 2.97
CA GLU A 77 12.55 16.30 3.91
C GLU A 77 12.22 15.02 3.14
N ASP A 78 12.85 13.91 3.53
CA ASP A 78 12.67 12.61 2.89
C ASP A 78 11.23 12.09 3.01
N LEU A 79 10.85 11.21 2.08
CA LEU A 79 9.56 10.54 2.09
C LEU A 79 9.34 9.71 3.38
N ALA A 80 8.43 10.19 4.21
CA ALA A 80 7.92 9.48 5.36
C ALA A 80 6.48 9.01 5.12
N MET A 81 6.22 7.75 5.51
CA MET A 81 4.91 7.15 5.44
C MET A 81 4.79 6.11 6.55
N THR A 82 3.72 6.21 7.32
CA THR A 82 3.36 5.20 8.32
C THR A 82 2.12 4.45 7.85
N GLY A 83 2.01 3.20 8.29
CA GLY A 83 0.79 2.43 8.16
C GLY A 83 -0.35 2.94 9.05
N TRP A 84 -1.51 2.31 8.90
CA TRP A 84 -2.67 2.42 9.80
C TRP A 84 -3.43 1.10 9.82
N THR A 85 -4.41 0.95 10.72
CA THR A 85 -5.26 -0.23 10.75
C THR A 85 -6.47 -0.06 9.83
N TYR A 86 -6.88 -1.12 9.13
CA TYR A 86 -8.07 -1.12 8.30
C TYR A 86 -9.30 -0.59 9.06
N GLY A 87 -10.01 0.36 8.44
CA GLY A 87 -11.16 1.04 9.04
C GLY A 87 -10.82 2.28 9.88
N GLU A 88 -9.55 2.54 10.17
CA GLU A 88 -9.10 3.80 10.77
C GLU A 88 -8.93 4.89 9.71
N LYS A 89 -8.81 6.15 10.17
CA LYS A 89 -8.50 7.27 9.29
C LYS A 89 -7.13 7.05 8.64
N ALA A 90 -7.09 7.14 7.31
CA ALA A 90 -5.84 7.04 6.56
C ALA A 90 -4.82 8.09 7.00
N VAL A 91 -3.55 7.70 7.05
CA VAL A 91 -2.44 8.59 7.35
C VAL A 91 -1.85 9.14 6.06
N SER A 92 -1.66 10.45 6.01
CA SER A 92 -1.06 11.11 4.85
C SER A 92 0.47 11.02 4.87
N PRO A 93 1.13 10.75 3.72
CA PRO A 93 2.58 10.81 3.61
C PRO A 93 3.09 12.24 3.72
N THR A 94 4.38 12.39 3.99
CA THR A 94 5.08 13.69 4.01
C THR A 94 6.40 13.60 3.26
N ALA A 95 6.73 14.66 2.53
CA ALA A 95 8.02 14.89 1.89
C ALA A 95 8.10 16.38 1.50
N LYS A 96 9.31 16.93 1.38
CA LYS A 96 9.53 18.29 0.85
C LYS A 96 10.70 18.27 -0.11
N ALA A 97 10.52 18.87 -1.28
CA ALA A 97 11.58 19.01 -2.27
C ALA A 97 12.33 20.34 -2.11
N ILE A 98 13.51 20.45 -2.74
CA ILE A 98 14.23 21.72 -2.89
C ILE A 98 13.42 22.67 -3.78
N PHE A 99 12.84 22.13 -4.86
CA PHE A 99 12.00 22.87 -5.79
C PHE A 99 10.75 22.07 -6.18
N GLY A 100 9.64 22.76 -6.39
CA GLY A 100 8.38 22.21 -6.89
C GLY A 100 7.49 21.56 -5.82
N ASP A 101 6.23 21.34 -6.21
CA ASP A 101 5.23 20.69 -5.36
C ASP A 101 5.31 19.17 -5.45
N VAL A 102 5.21 18.50 -4.29
CA VAL A 102 5.29 17.05 -4.20
C VAL A 102 3.91 16.43 -4.43
N ILE A 103 3.87 15.48 -5.36
CA ILE A 103 2.68 14.67 -5.64
C ILE A 103 2.89 13.28 -5.07
N PHE A 104 1.89 12.78 -4.32
CA PHE A 104 1.88 11.42 -3.78
C PHE A 104 0.95 10.52 -4.57
N THR A 105 1.45 9.33 -4.89
CA THR A 105 0.68 8.29 -5.58
C THR A 105 0.94 6.94 -4.93
N TYR A 106 0.05 5.97 -5.15
CA TYR A 106 0.02 4.69 -4.47
C TYR A 106 -0.13 3.51 -5.44
N SER A 107 0.44 2.38 -5.07
CA SER A 107 0.39 1.12 -5.82
C SER A 107 0.44 -0.07 -4.87
N ASP A 108 -0.16 -1.19 -5.26
CA ASP A 108 -0.06 -2.50 -4.58
C ASP A 108 1.26 -3.23 -4.91
N SER A 109 2.09 -2.64 -5.77
CA SER A 109 3.37 -3.17 -6.22
C SER A 109 4.42 -2.08 -6.38
N GLU A 110 5.66 -2.36 -5.96
CA GLU A 110 6.81 -1.46 -6.07
C GLU A 110 7.07 -0.95 -7.50
N LYS A 111 6.74 -1.78 -8.50
CA LYS A 111 6.90 -1.46 -9.93
C LYS A 111 5.57 -1.46 -10.67
N GLY A 112 4.47 -1.30 -9.93
CA GLY A 112 3.11 -1.26 -10.44
C GLY A 112 2.73 0.08 -11.05
N VAL A 113 1.45 0.22 -11.36
CA VAL A 113 0.87 1.49 -11.77
C VAL A 113 0.52 2.29 -10.52
N TYR A 114 1.08 3.49 -10.43
CA TYR A 114 0.82 4.41 -9.33
C TYR A 114 -0.36 5.32 -9.65
N THR A 115 -1.29 5.47 -8.71
CA THR A 115 -2.50 6.30 -8.84
C THR A 115 -2.64 7.25 -7.65
N ASP A 116 -3.47 8.28 -7.75
CA ASP A 116 -3.79 9.20 -6.65
C ASP A 116 -4.75 8.61 -5.60
N THR A 117 -5.24 7.39 -5.84
CA THR A 117 -6.21 6.74 -4.96
C THR A 117 -5.52 6.18 -3.72
N VAL A 118 -5.87 6.71 -2.56
CA VAL A 118 -5.37 6.22 -1.27
C VAL A 118 -5.91 4.80 -1.03
N PRO A 119 -5.04 3.82 -0.74
CA PRO A 119 -5.48 2.45 -0.51
C PRO A 119 -6.33 2.31 0.76
N ILE A 120 -7.27 1.37 0.73
CA ILE A 120 -8.20 1.13 1.84
C ILE A 120 -7.96 -0.26 2.44
N ASP A 121 -7.77 -1.26 1.59
CA ASP A 121 -7.66 -2.65 2.02
C ASP A 121 -6.33 -2.93 2.73
N ALA A 122 -6.39 -3.84 3.71
CA ALA A 122 -5.21 -4.28 4.44
C ALA A 122 -4.23 -4.97 3.49
N GLY A 123 -2.94 -4.71 3.70
CA GLY A 123 -1.89 -5.24 2.86
C GLY A 123 -0.64 -4.36 2.86
N THR A 124 0.36 -4.81 2.10
CA THR A 124 1.55 -4.02 1.81
C THR A 124 1.30 -3.17 0.58
N TRP A 125 1.51 -1.87 0.74
CA TRP A 125 1.32 -0.86 -0.30
C TRP A 125 2.62 -0.07 -0.48
N TYR A 126 2.71 0.61 -1.61
CA TYR A 126 3.83 1.48 -1.94
C TYR A 126 3.32 2.88 -2.20
N VAL A 127 3.95 3.86 -1.58
CA VAL A 127 3.75 5.28 -1.87
C VAL A 127 4.94 5.80 -2.65
N LYS A 128 4.68 6.61 -3.66
CA LYS A 128 5.68 7.34 -4.43
C LYS A 128 5.45 8.83 -4.23
N ALA A 129 6.51 9.53 -3.82
CA ALA A 129 6.58 10.98 -3.88
C ALA A 129 7.32 11.37 -5.16
N ALA A 130 6.76 12.29 -5.94
CA ALA A 130 7.37 12.77 -7.16
C ALA A 130 7.19 14.29 -7.33
N VAL A 131 8.23 14.93 -7.85
CA VAL A 131 8.18 16.27 -8.41
C VAL A 131 8.54 16.17 -9.88
N THR A 132 7.66 16.69 -10.73
CA THR A 132 7.88 16.72 -12.18
C THR A 132 9.00 17.71 -12.49
N GLY A 133 9.92 17.31 -13.37
CA GLY A 133 10.97 18.22 -13.85
C GLY A 133 10.38 19.40 -14.61
N THR A 134 11.09 20.52 -14.57
CA THR A 134 10.80 21.70 -15.39
C THR A 134 11.93 21.88 -16.39
N ASP A 135 11.88 22.93 -17.21
CA ASP A 135 13.01 23.26 -18.09
C ASP A 135 14.29 23.54 -17.30
N ASN A 136 14.17 24.12 -16.11
CA ASN A 136 15.30 24.59 -15.30
C ASN A 136 15.73 23.64 -14.17
N TYR A 137 14.84 22.76 -13.70
CA TYR A 137 15.11 21.81 -12.62
C TYR A 137 14.82 20.38 -13.05
N ALA A 138 15.75 19.48 -12.75
CA ALA A 138 15.51 18.05 -12.90
C ALA A 138 14.33 17.59 -12.01
N GLY A 139 13.57 16.59 -12.47
CA GLY A 139 12.57 15.94 -11.64
C GLY A 139 13.21 15.08 -10.53
N VAL A 140 12.45 14.76 -9.50
CA VAL A 140 12.88 13.84 -8.43
C VAL A 140 11.73 12.94 -8.04
N GLU A 141 12.00 11.64 -7.83
CA GLU A 141 11.02 10.71 -7.29
C GLU A 141 11.65 9.73 -6.29
N THR A 142 10.85 9.26 -5.34
CA THR A 142 11.25 8.24 -4.37
C THR A 142 10.04 7.41 -3.98
N THR A 143 10.26 6.12 -3.77
CA THR A 143 9.21 5.14 -3.43
C THR A 143 9.51 4.51 -2.08
N ARG A 144 8.45 4.27 -1.30
CA ARG A 144 8.53 3.61 0.01
C ARG A 144 7.37 2.67 0.24
N ALA A 145 7.65 1.51 0.83
CA ALA A 145 6.61 0.58 1.27
C ALA A 145 6.02 1.00 2.62
N PHE A 146 4.72 0.73 2.82
CA PHE A 146 4.02 0.83 4.09
C PHE A 146 2.95 -0.28 4.17
N THR A 147 2.34 -0.45 5.34
CA THR A 147 1.36 -1.53 5.56
C THR A 147 0.08 -0.98 6.15
N ILE A 148 -1.04 -1.34 5.55
CA ILE A 148 -2.35 -1.21 6.20
C ILE A 148 -2.60 -2.52 6.95
N THR A 149 -2.62 -2.47 8.27
CA THR A 149 -2.75 -3.67 9.10
C THR A 149 -4.21 -4.13 9.15
N PRO A 150 -4.51 -5.44 9.04
CA PRO A 150 -5.86 -5.94 9.23
C PRO A 150 -6.42 -5.55 10.60
N LYS A 151 -7.72 -5.25 10.65
CA LYS A 151 -8.41 -4.96 11.91
C LYS A 151 -8.52 -6.25 12.73
N ASN A 152 -7.89 -6.27 13.90
CA ASN A 152 -7.97 -7.42 14.80
C ASN A 152 -9.35 -7.48 15.46
N ILE A 153 -10.00 -8.64 15.37
CA ILE A 153 -11.29 -8.93 15.97
C ILE A 153 -11.10 -9.92 17.12
N ASP A 154 -11.21 -9.38 18.32
CA ASP A 154 -11.24 -10.10 19.60
C ASP A 154 -12.52 -9.79 20.38
N ASN A 155 -12.60 -10.30 21.62
CA ASN A 155 -13.79 -10.14 22.46
C ASN A 155 -14.13 -8.68 22.82
N ASN A 156 -13.24 -7.71 22.56
CA ASN A 156 -13.44 -6.28 22.84
C ASN A 156 -13.69 -5.44 21.56
N SER A 157 -13.83 -6.09 20.41
CA SER A 157 -13.95 -5.43 19.11
C SER A 157 -15.38 -4.95 18.82
N GLN A 158 -15.51 -3.80 18.15
CA GLN A 158 -16.79 -3.13 17.79
C GLN A 158 -17.66 -3.87 16.74
N ILE A 159 -17.30 -5.10 16.36
CA ILE A 159 -18.06 -5.89 15.38
C ILE A 159 -19.25 -6.58 16.05
N VAL A 160 -20.40 -6.54 15.37
CA VAL A 160 -21.62 -7.21 15.80
C VAL A 160 -21.60 -8.66 15.32
N ILE A 161 -21.48 -9.59 16.26
CA ILE A 161 -21.62 -11.03 16.03
C ILE A 161 -22.89 -11.49 16.77
N PRO A 162 -23.94 -11.95 16.05
CA PRO A 162 -25.16 -12.44 16.66
C PRO A 162 -24.92 -13.59 17.64
N TYR A 163 -25.82 -13.74 18.61
CA TYR A 163 -25.79 -14.89 19.51
C TYR A 163 -26.22 -16.16 18.75
N ILE A 164 -25.46 -17.24 18.93
CA ILE A 164 -25.65 -18.51 18.23
C ILE A 164 -26.25 -19.52 19.20
N LYS A 165 -27.45 -20.03 18.92
CA LYS A 165 -28.17 -21.00 19.75
C LYS A 165 -28.35 -22.36 19.07
N SER A 166 -28.17 -22.42 17.76
CA SER A 166 -28.46 -23.61 16.95
C SER A 166 -27.62 -23.62 15.66
N ASP A 167 -27.60 -24.77 14.98
CA ASP A 167 -26.98 -24.88 13.65
C ASP A 167 -27.60 -23.95 12.61
N LYS A 168 -28.92 -23.71 12.69
CA LYS A 168 -29.61 -22.76 11.82
C LYS A 168 -29.09 -21.32 11.97
N ASP A 169 -28.68 -20.93 13.19
CA ASP A 169 -28.08 -19.61 13.42
C ASP A 169 -26.68 -19.53 12.81
N VAL A 170 -25.94 -20.64 12.78
CA VAL A 170 -24.61 -20.69 12.13
C VAL A 170 -24.74 -20.61 10.61
N GLU A 171 -25.75 -21.27 10.04
CA GLU A 171 -26.04 -21.22 8.60
C GLU A 171 -26.46 -19.82 8.15
N ASN A 172 -27.28 -19.13 8.96
CA ASN A 172 -27.76 -17.78 8.68
C ASN A 172 -26.93 -16.69 9.37
N LEU A 173 -25.66 -16.98 9.69
CA LEU A 173 -24.81 -16.06 10.45
C LEU A 173 -24.46 -14.82 9.61
N VAL A 174 -24.92 -13.66 10.09
CA VAL A 174 -24.62 -12.34 9.51
C VAL A 174 -23.75 -11.55 10.49
N ILE A 175 -22.49 -11.29 10.12
CA ILE A 175 -21.54 -10.51 10.92
C ILE A 175 -21.42 -9.11 10.32
N LYS A 176 -21.45 -8.07 11.16
CA LYS A 176 -21.36 -6.67 10.69
C LYS A 176 -20.29 -5.84 11.39
N ASP A 177 -19.55 -5.07 10.61
CA ASP A 177 -18.65 -4.00 11.08
C ASP A 177 -19.28 -2.64 10.75
N GLY A 178 -19.96 -2.04 11.74
CA GLY A 178 -20.89 -0.94 11.46
C GLY A 178 -21.99 -1.38 10.50
N ASP A 179 -22.16 -0.65 9.40
CA ASP A 179 -23.15 -0.98 8.36
C ASP A 179 -22.64 -2.04 7.36
N LYS A 180 -21.33 -2.34 7.36
CA LYS A 180 -20.75 -3.31 6.43
C LYS A 180 -21.06 -4.73 6.89
N GLU A 181 -21.77 -5.48 6.07
CA GLU A 181 -21.91 -6.93 6.23
C GLU A 181 -20.66 -7.65 5.73
N LEU A 182 -20.07 -8.47 6.61
CA LEU A 182 -18.91 -9.28 6.29
C LEU A 182 -19.32 -10.54 5.53
N LYS A 183 -18.46 -10.95 4.59
CA LYS A 183 -18.74 -12.08 3.70
C LYS A 183 -17.99 -13.33 4.14
N ARG A 184 -18.72 -14.39 4.46
CA ARG A 184 -18.16 -15.72 4.72
C ARG A 184 -17.36 -16.20 3.50
N GLY A 185 -16.17 -16.76 3.74
CA GLY A 185 -15.23 -17.17 2.70
C GLY A 185 -14.28 -16.06 2.21
N THR A 186 -14.58 -14.79 2.47
CA THR A 186 -13.72 -13.65 2.12
C THR A 186 -13.18 -12.92 3.34
N ASP A 187 -14.05 -12.50 4.25
CA ASP A 187 -13.70 -11.75 5.46
C ASP A 187 -13.55 -12.66 6.69
N TYR A 188 -14.21 -13.82 6.69
CA TYR A 188 -14.11 -14.81 7.75
C TYR A 188 -14.46 -16.21 7.26
N ASP A 189 -13.97 -17.23 7.97
CA ASP A 189 -14.41 -18.62 7.87
C ASP A 189 -15.09 -19.05 9.17
N VAL A 190 -15.96 -20.07 9.08
CA VAL A 190 -16.65 -20.62 10.26
C VAL A 190 -16.45 -22.12 10.27
N ASN A 191 -15.87 -22.62 11.36
CA ASN A 191 -15.71 -24.04 11.66
C ASN A 191 -16.58 -24.44 12.85
N LYS A 192 -17.08 -25.68 12.85
CA LYS A 192 -17.89 -26.24 13.94
C LYS A 192 -17.22 -27.51 14.46
N LYS A 193 -17.25 -27.70 15.78
CA LYS A 193 -16.84 -28.94 16.45
C LYS A 193 -17.85 -29.29 17.52
N GLN A 194 -18.39 -30.50 17.47
CA GLN A 194 -19.30 -31.02 18.49
C GLN A 194 -18.55 -31.99 19.42
N ASP A 195 -18.79 -31.86 20.71
CA ASP A 195 -18.29 -32.72 21.77
C ASP A 195 -19.44 -33.02 22.74
N GLY A 196 -19.98 -34.24 22.66
CA GLY A 196 -21.22 -34.62 23.34
C GLY A 196 -22.40 -33.73 22.94
N SER A 197 -23.04 -33.09 23.93
CA SER A 197 -24.13 -32.13 23.71
C SER A 197 -23.65 -30.71 23.42
N LYS A 198 -22.35 -30.41 23.52
CA LYS A 198 -21.81 -29.06 23.33
C LYS A 198 -21.26 -28.89 21.91
N VAL A 199 -21.74 -27.85 21.22
CA VAL A 199 -21.20 -27.42 19.92
C VAL A 199 -20.37 -26.17 20.12
N THR A 200 -19.15 -26.18 19.60
CA THR A 200 -18.23 -25.03 19.54
C THR A 200 -18.17 -24.53 18.11
N VAL A 201 -18.45 -23.24 17.92
CA VAL A 201 -18.39 -22.53 16.66
C VAL A 201 -17.20 -21.58 16.72
N THR A 202 -16.23 -21.77 15.82
CA THR A 202 -15.03 -20.94 15.70
C THR A 202 -15.12 -20.11 14.43
N ILE A 203 -15.11 -18.79 14.60
CA ILE A 203 -15.14 -17.80 13.53
C ILE A 203 -13.72 -17.25 13.40
N THR A 204 -13.07 -17.50 12.27
CA THR A 204 -11.70 -17.04 12.00
C THR A 204 -11.74 -15.94 10.96
N PHE A 205 -11.32 -14.73 11.33
CA PHE A 205 -11.31 -13.57 10.46
C PHE A 205 -10.06 -13.55 9.55
N LYS A 206 -10.20 -12.99 8.35
CA LYS A 206 -9.15 -12.97 7.32
C LYS A 206 -9.28 -11.75 6.39
N GLY A 207 -8.27 -11.56 5.54
CA GLY A 207 -8.21 -10.43 4.61
C GLY A 207 -8.01 -9.11 5.36
N ASN A 208 -8.98 -8.21 5.25
CA ASN A 208 -8.98 -6.92 5.96
C ASN A 208 -9.18 -7.06 7.48
N TYR A 209 -9.49 -8.26 7.94
CA TYR A 209 -9.68 -8.59 9.34
C TYR A 209 -8.71 -9.70 9.76
N THR A 210 -8.44 -9.77 11.06
CA THR A 210 -7.69 -10.88 11.68
C THR A 210 -8.32 -11.24 13.02
N GLY A 211 -7.82 -12.29 13.65
CA GLY A 211 -8.31 -12.76 14.96
C GLY A 211 -9.33 -13.90 14.85
N THR A 212 -9.84 -14.32 15.99
CA THR A 212 -10.74 -15.47 16.10
C THR A 212 -11.71 -15.28 17.26
N VAL A 213 -12.99 -15.59 17.02
CA VAL A 213 -14.04 -15.57 18.03
C VAL A 213 -14.64 -16.96 18.15
N THR A 214 -14.81 -17.42 19.39
CA THR A 214 -15.42 -18.73 19.68
C THR A 214 -16.74 -18.54 20.42
N ARG A 215 -17.79 -19.20 19.91
CA ARG A 215 -19.12 -19.28 20.54
C ARG A 215 -19.49 -20.73 20.79
N THR A 216 -20.36 -20.97 21.77
CA THR A 216 -20.82 -22.32 22.09
C THR A 216 -22.31 -22.35 22.33
N TYR A 217 -22.96 -23.44 21.92
CA TYR A 217 -24.35 -23.74 22.25
C TYR A 217 -24.50 -25.24 22.54
N THR A 218 -25.61 -25.63 23.15
CA THR A 218 -25.89 -27.04 23.50
C THR A 218 -27.05 -27.58 22.68
N VAL A 219 -26.89 -28.79 22.14
CA VAL A 219 -27.97 -29.58 21.53
C VAL A 219 -28.59 -30.48 22.58
N GLU A 220 -29.91 -30.36 22.76
CA GLU A 220 -30.66 -31.31 23.57
C GLU A 220 -30.84 -32.61 22.79
N ASN A 221 -30.23 -33.69 23.27
CA ASN A 221 -30.56 -35.02 22.79
C ASN A 221 -31.97 -35.34 23.29
N LYS A 222 -32.99 -35.33 22.40
CA LYS A 222 -34.28 -35.93 22.73
C LYS A 222 -34.02 -37.38 23.11
N LYS A 223 -34.20 -37.70 24.39
CA LYS A 223 -34.22 -39.08 24.87
C LYS A 223 -35.22 -39.85 23.99
N PRO A 224 -34.90 -41.07 23.49
CA PRO A 224 -35.90 -41.89 22.85
C PRO A 224 -37.09 -41.97 23.81
N SER A 225 -38.28 -41.65 23.32
CA SER A 225 -39.52 -41.85 24.08
C SER A 225 -39.62 -43.34 24.37
N ASP A 226 -39.21 -43.77 25.56
CA ASP A 226 -39.54 -45.10 26.09
C ASP A 226 -41.06 -45.15 26.19
N ASN A 227 -41.68 -45.72 25.16
CA ASN A 227 -43.06 -46.14 25.20
C ASN A 227 -43.08 -47.52 25.85
N THR A 228 -42.96 -47.56 27.18
CA THR A 228 -43.14 -48.79 27.95
C THR A 228 -44.51 -48.77 28.60
N ASP A 229 -45.43 -49.49 27.95
CA ASP A 229 -46.70 -49.92 28.50
C ASP A 229 -46.48 -50.71 29.81
N THR A 230 -47.20 -50.29 30.84
CA THR A 230 -47.21 -50.89 32.16
C THR A 230 -47.84 -52.28 32.16
N GLN A 231 -47.09 -53.28 32.59
CA GLN A 231 -47.66 -54.41 33.34
C GLN A 231 -46.95 -54.62 34.68
N LYS A 232 -47.79 -54.81 35.69
CA LYS A 232 -47.57 -54.82 37.13
C LYS A 232 -47.51 -56.25 37.65
N ALA A 233 -46.54 -56.55 38.52
CA ALA A 233 -46.55 -57.44 39.70
C ALA A 233 -45.11 -57.87 40.02
N SER A 234 -44.59 -58.05 41.23
CA SER A 234 -45.00 -57.81 42.63
C SER A 234 -43.83 -58.27 43.52
N ASP A 235 -43.63 -57.60 44.68
CA ASP A 235 -43.00 -58.12 45.93
C ASP A 235 -41.47 -58.43 45.95
N THR A 236 -40.63 -58.17 46.98
CA THR A 236 -40.73 -57.65 48.37
C THR A 236 -39.32 -57.18 48.84
N THR A 237 -39.28 -56.30 49.86
CA THR A 237 -38.27 -56.18 50.97
C THR A 237 -36.98 -55.33 50.89
N LYS A 238 -37.04 -54.22 51.66
CA LYS A 238 -36.13 -53.67 52.71
C LYS A 238 -34.70 -53.13 52.42
N ASN A 239 -34.56 -51.89 52.92
CA ASN A 239 -33.55 -51.31 53.83
C ASN A 239 -32.42 -50.39 53.31
N ASP A 240 -32.50 -49.17 53.86
CA ASP A 240 -31.46 -48.32 54.47
C ASP A 240 -30.38 -47.58 53.65
N LYS A 241 -30.46 -46.24 53.82
CA LYS A 241 -29.40 -45.24 54.11
C LYS A 241 -28.24 -44.99 53.12
N ASN A 242 -28.20 -43.72 52.73
CA ASN A 242 -27.04 -42.79 52.75
C ASN A 242 -25.81 -43.16 51.90
N SER A 243 -25.47 -42.30 50.93
CA SER A 243 -24.29 -41.41 50.96
C SER A 243 -23.96 -40.91 49.57
N ALA A 244 -23.62 -39.62 49.49
CA ALA A 244 -22.91 -39.04 48.36
C ALA A 244 -21.64 -39.85 48.06
N VAL A 245 -21.37 -40.11 46.78
CA VAL A 245 -20.01 -40.29 46.29
C VAL A 245 -19.87 -39.59 44.94
N GLN A 246 -18.96 -38.63 44.94
CA GLN A 246 -18.35 -38.03 43.78
C GLN A 246 -17.26 -39.01 43.30
N THR A 247 -17.35 -39.51 42.08
CA THR A 247 -16.22 -40.16 41.39
C THR A 247 -15.86 -39.28 40.22
N GLY A 248 -14.77 -38.54 40.40
CA GLY A 248 -14.05 -37.95 39.28
C GLY A 248 -13.40 -39.05 38.46
N ASP A 249 -13.50 -38.93 37.14
CA ASP A 249 -12.55 -39.55 36.24
C ASP A 249 -11.91 -38.47 35.38
N THR A 250 -10.61 -38.30 35.61
CA THR A 250 -9.67 -37.58 34.78
C THR A 250 -9.13 -38.54 33.72
N THR A 251 -9.23 -38.19 32.45
CA THR A 251 -8.29 -38.70 31.44
C THR A 251 -7.77 -37.53 30.59
N THR A 252 -6.61 -37.05 31.02
CA THR A 252 -5.64 -36.36 30.17
C THR A 252 -5.09 -37.38 29.17
N THR A 253 -5.22 -37.15 27.86
CA THR A 253 -4.17 -37.43 26.86
C THR A 253 -4.46 -36.59 25.62
N GLY A 254 -3.43 -35.90 25.15
CA GLY A 254 -3.54 -34.71 24.30
C GLY A 254 -3.95 -34.91 22.85
N LEU A 255 -4.29 -33.79 22.22
CA LEU A 255 -3.86 -33.48 20.86
C LEU A 255 -3.60 -31.98 20.76
N TRP A 256 -2.35 -31.63 20.46
CA TRP A 256 -1.87 -30.26 20.26
C TRP A 256 -2.62 -29.59 19.11
N ALA A 257 -3.31 -28.49 19.37
CA ALA A 257 -3.63 -27.53 18.32
C ALA A 257 -2.50 -26.50 18.30
N MET A 258 -1.50 -26.74 17.45
CA MET A 258 -0.62 -25.66 16.98
C MET A 258 -1.53 -24.56 16.43
N LEU A 259 -1.64 -23.46 17.17
CA LEU A 259 -2.16 -22.23 16.63
C LEU A 259 -1.08 -21.69 15.69
N MET A 260 -1.10 -22.14 14.44
CA MET A 260 -0.38 -21.48 13.38
C MET A 260 -1.04 -20.13 13.15
N ALA A 261 -0.63 -19.13 13.94
CA ALA A 261 -0.67 -17.75 13.50
C ALA A 261 0.34 -17.63 12.36
N LEU A 262 -0.02 -18.14 11.17
CA LEU A 262 0.58 -17.64 9.95
C LEU A 262 0.12 -16.19 9.85
N SER A 263 0.96 -15.28 10.32
CA SER A 263 1.02 -13.94 9.78
C SER A 263 1.27 -14.10 8.28
N ALA A 264 0.19 -14.20 7.51
CA ALA A 264 0.26 -14.19 6.07
C ALA A 264 0.66 -12.78 5.64
N GLY A 265 1.97 -12.49 5.71
CA GLY A 265 2.60 -11.61 4.74
C GLY A 265 2.50 -12.33 3.40
N THR A 266 1.39 -12.10 2.69
CA THR A 266 1.17 -12.71 1.39
C THR A 266 2.15 -12.13 0.39
N ALA A 267 3.04 -13.00 -0.09
CA ALA A 267 3.72 -12.83 -1.36
C ALA A 267 2.68 -12.57 -2.47
N ALA A 268 2.85 -11.47 -3.19
CA ALA A 268 2.04 -11.11 -4.34
C ALA A 268 2.11 -12.21 -5.42
N LEU A 269 0.97 -12.82 -5.72
CA LEU A 269 0.84 -13.84 -6.77
C LEU A 269 0.55 -13.12 -8.09
N LEU A 270 1.61 -12.82 -8.85
CA LEU A 270 1.55 -12.22 -10.19
C LEU A 270 0.87 -13.19 -11.18
N LYS A 271 -0.41 -12.95 -11.46
CA LYS A 271 -1.15 -13.62 -12.54
C LYS A 271 -0.80 -12.94 -13.87
N SER A 272 0.27 -13.39 -14.53
CA SER A 272 0.58 -12.92 -15.89
C SER A 272 -0.43 -13.48 -16.89
N ARG A 273 -1.34 -12.62 -17.36
CA ARG A 273 -2.15 -12.89 -18.57
C ARG A 273 -1.23 -12.80 -19.79
N LYS A 274 -0.81 -13.94 -20.34
CA LYS A 274 -0.31 -14.02 -21.72
C LYS A 274 -1.44 -13.60 -22.67
N ARG A 275 -1.36 -12.39 -23.25
CA ARG A 275 -2.04 -12.10 -24.52
C ARG A 275 -1.27 -12.81 -25.63
N LYS A 276 -1.94 -13.73 -26.33
CA LYS A 276 -1.53 -14.17 -27.66
C LYS A 276 -1.46 -12.92 -28.55
N LYS A 277 -0.31 -12.67 -29.17
CA LYS A 277 -0.26 -11.89 -30.41
C LYS A 277 -0.75 -12.84 -31.50
N GLU A 278 -1.90 -12.53 -32.07
CA GLU A 278 -2.24 -12.99 -33.41
C GLU A 278 -1.30 -12.28 -34.39
N THR A 279 -0.65 -13.09 -35.21
CA THR A 279 0.08 -12.67 -36.39
C THR A 279 -0.95 -12.62 -37.52
N GLU A 280 -1.20 -11.45 -38.09
CA GLU A 280 -1.79 -11.33 -39.43
C GLU A 280 -0.88 -10.43 -40.28
N GLU A 281 -0.48 -11.04 -41.40
CA GLU A 281 0.11 -10.58 -42.67
C GLU A 281 1.06 -9.37 -42.71
#